data_AF-A0AAP9SSQ9-F1
#
_entry.id   AF-A0AAP9SSQ9-F1
#
_cell.length_a   1.000
_cell.length_b   1.000
_cell.length_c   1.000
_cell.angle_alpha   90.00
_cell.angle_beta   90.00
_cell.angle_gamma   90.00
#
_symmetry.space_group_name_H-M   'P 1'
#
loop_
_entity.id
_entity.type
_entity.pdbx_description
1 polymer ?
#
loop_
_entity_poly.entity_id
_entity_poly.type
_entity_poly.pdbx_seq_one_letter_code
_entity_poly.pdbx_strand_id
1 'polypeptide(L)' 'MFRLQPNVPFNHAFSQLSVLLGCIRHLTTEAEMENDLIAGSAARILSEMAKALIDDMERGLNKVLQ' A
#
# COMPACT_ATOMS: atom_id res chain seq x y z
N MET A 1 -5.26 -11.02 2.31
CA MET A 1 -6.32 -10.08 2.75
C MET A 1 -6.51 -8.95 1.75
N PHE A 2 -5.49 -8.58 0.97
CA PHE A 2 -5.62 -7.72 -0.20
C PHE A 2 -4.81 -8.33 -1.34
N ARG A 3 -5.31 -8.22 -2.57
CA ARG A 3 -4.63 -8.75 -3.76
C ARG A 3 -4.81 -7.81 -4.94
N LEU A 4 -3.83 -7.81 -5.84
CA LEU A 4 -4.03 -7.15 -7.13
C LEU A 4 -5.07 -7.90 -7.96
N GLN A 5 -5.96 -7.13 -8.58
CA GLN A 5 -6.93 -7.68 -9.50
C GLN A 5 -6.22 -8.14 -10.78
N PRO A 6 -6.51 -9.36 -11.28
CA PRO A 6 -5.97 -9.83 -12.55
C PRO A 6 -6.36 -8.89 -13.70
N ASN A 7 -5.49 -8.77 -14.71
CA ASN A 7 -5.68 -7.93 -15.90
C ASN A 7 -5.68 -6.41 -15.66
N VAL A 8 -5.38 -5.94 -14.45
CA VAL A 8 -5.07 -4.54 -14.23
C VAL A 8 -3.63 -4.28 -14.70
N PRO A 9 -3.38 -3.25 -15.53
CA PRO A 9 -2.03 -2.89 -15.95
C PRO A 9 -1.12 -2.60 -14.74
N PHE A 10 0.09 -3.16 -14.76
CA PHE A 10 1.05 -3.03 -13.64
C PHE A 10 1.31 -1.57 -13.28
N ASN A 11 1.51 -0.71 -14.28
CA ASN A 11 1.74 0.72 -14.08
C ASN A 11 0.56 1.41 -13.35
N HIS A 12 -0.67 1.01 -13.65
CA HIS A 12 -1.85 1.54 -12.98
C HIS A 12 -1.89 1.08 -11.52
N ALA A 13 -1.69 -0.21 -11.27
CA ALA A 13 -1.62 -0.76 -9.91
C ALA A 13 -0.49 -0.11 -9.08
N PHE A 14 0.68 0.08 -9.68
CA PHE A 14 1.82 0.74 -9.04
C PHE A 14 1.54 2.22 -8.71
N SER A 15 0.84 2.92 -9.61
CA SER A 15 0.41 4.30 -9.37
C SER A 15 -0.57 4.38 -8.19
N GLN A 16 -1.56 3.49 -8.11
CA GLN A 16 -2.49 3.42 -6.98
C GLN A 16 -1.78 3.11 -5.65
N LEU A 17 -0.83 2.17 -5.66
CA LEU A 17 0.00 1.87 -4.49
C LEU A 17 0.83 3.09 -4.05
N SER A 18 1.37 3.86 -5.00
CA SER A 18 2.14 5.07 -4.70
C SER A 18 1.28 6.14 -4.01
N VAL A 19 0.02 6.31 -4.46
CA VAL A 19 -0.95 7.19 -3.79
C VAL A 19 -1.24 6.70 -2.37
N LEU A 20 -1.49 5.41 -2.19
CA LEU A 20 -1.73 4.80 -0.88
C LEU A 20 -0.56 5.06 0.09
N LEU A 21 0.69 4.88 -0.35
CA LEU A 21 1.88 5.15 0.45
C LEU A 21 1.98 6.64 0.83
N GLY A 22 1.56 7.54 -0.06
CA GLY A 22 1.42 8.97 0.24
C GLY A 22 0.41 9.25 1.36
N CYS A 23 -0.75 8.61 1.32
CA CYS A 23 -1.76 8.72 2.37
C CYS A 23 -1.28 8.16 3.71
N ILE A 24 -0.61 7.00 3.70
CA ILE A 24 -0.02 6.41 4.91
C ILE A 24 0.96 7.39 5.55
N ARG A 25 1.86 7.97 4.75
CA ARG A 25 2.82 8.96 5.25
C ARG A 25 2.13 10.14 5.93
N HIS A 26 1.10 10.70 5.30
CA HIS A 26 0.34 11.81 5.87
C HIS A 26 -0.31 11.42 7.19
N LEU A 27 -1.01 10.27 7.25
CA LEU A 27 -1.64 9.79 8.48
C LEU A 27 -0.63 9.53 9.60
N THR A 28 0.56 9.01 9.29
CA THR A 28 1.63 8.85 10.27
C THR A 28 2.08 10.20 10.82
N THR A 29 2.26 11.21 9.96
CA THR A 29 2.62 12.56 10.40
C THR A 29 1.55 13.17 11.30
N GLU A 30 0.26 13.08 10.94
CA GLU A 30 -0.83 13.59 11.80
C GLU A 30 -0.88 12.85 13.14
N ALA A 31 -0.67 11.53 13.15
CA ALA A 31 -0.65 10.74 14.37
C ALA A 31 0.49 11.16 15.31
N GLU A 32 1.67 11.46 14.76
CA GLU A 32 2.85 11.89 15.52
C GLU A 32 2.73 13.33 16.02
N MET A 33 2.24 14.24 15.17
CA MET A 33 2.19 15.67 15.47
C MET A 33 0.99 16.04 16.34
N GLU A 34 -0.19 15.50 16.03
CA GLU A 34 -1.45 15.86 16.69
C GLU A 34 -1.89 14.82 17.74
N ASN A 35 -1.08 13.78 17.95
CA ASN A 35 -1.41 12.64 18.82
C ASN A 35 -2.76 11.98 18.43
N ASP A 36 -3.08 12.00 17.13
CA ASP A 36 -4.30 11.37 16.59
C ASP A 36 -4.14 9.85 16.52
N LEU A 37 -4.70 9.18 17.54
CA LEU A 37 -4.66 7.72 17.67
C LEU A 37 -5.44 6.99 16.56
N ILE A 38 -6.45 7.63 15.96
CA ILE A 38 -7.22 7.05 14.86
C ILE A 38 -6.37 7.10 13.59
N ALA A 39 -5.72 8.23 13.30
CA ALA A 39 -4.79 8.35 12.18
C ALA A 39 -3.65 7.33 12.28
N GLY A 40 -3.06 7.15 13.48
CA GLY A 40 -2.01 6.17 13.71
C GLY A 40 -2.48 4.72 13.51
N SER A 41 -3.68 4.40 14.00
CA SER A 41 -4.30 3.08 13.81
C SER A 41 -4.61 2.80 12.33
N ALA A 42 -5.08 3.81 11.60
CA ALA A 42 -5.34 3.73 10.17
C ALA A 42 -4.04 3.53 9.39
N ALA A 43 -3.00 4.33 9.65
CA ALA A 43 -1.69 4.20 9.02
C ALA A 43 -1.11 2.79 9.19
N ARG A 44 -1.25 2.19 10.38
CA ARG A 44 -0.80 0.83 10.67
C ARG A 44 -1.52 -0.21 9.80
N ILE A 45 -2.85 -0.22 9.77
CA ILE A 45 -3.62 -1.20 8.98
C ILE A 45 -3.36 -1.01 7.47
N LEU A 46 -3.28 0.25 7.02
CA LEU A 46 -3.01 0.57 5.61
C LEU A 46 -1.58 0.17 5.20
N SER A 47 -0.61 0.21 6.12
CA SER A 47 0.75 -0.28 5.87
C SER A 47 0.79 -1.79 5.63
N GLU A 48 0.03 -2.57 6.40
CA GLU A 48 -0.12 -4.02 6.16
C GLU A 48 -0.77 -4.30 4.79
N MET A 49 -1.75 -3.48 4.38
CA MET A 49 -2.33 -3.55 3.04
C MET A 49 -1.31 -3.22 1.96
N ALA A 50 -0.54 -2.15 2.10
CA ALA A 50 0.49 -1.76 1.16
C ALA A 50 1.55 -2.88 1.01
N LYS A 51 1.97 -3.50 2.12
CA LYS A 51 2.91 -4.62 2.10
C LYS A 51 2.34 -5.82 1.34
N ALA A 52 1.09 -6.20 1.59
CA ALA A 52 0.45 -7.29 0.87
C ALA A 52 0.37 -7.03 -0.65
N LEU A 53 0.12 -5.78 -1.06
CA LEU A 53 0.08 -5.41 -2.49
C LEU A 53 1.47 -5.43 -3.13
N ILE A 54 2.51 -5.00 -2.41
CA ILE A 54 3.92 -5.10 -2.86
C ILE A 54 4.30 -6.56 -3.07
N ASP A 55 4.02 -7.42 -2.09
CA ASP A 55 4.33 -8.84 -2.17
C ASP A 55 3.62 -9.52 -3.38
N ASP A 56 2.38 -9.12 -3.67
CA ASP A 56 1.64 -9.60 -4.84
C ASP A 56 2.23 -9.09 -6.16
N MET A 57 2.69 -7.83 -6.22
CA MET A 57 3.40 -7.28 -7.37
C MET A 57 4.71 -8.02 -7.64
N GLU A 58 5.52 -8.25 -6.61
CA GLU A 58 6.78 -8.99 -6.70
C GLU A 58 6.56 -10.42 -7.19
N ARG A 59 5.53 -11.11 -6.66
CA ARG A 59 5.13 -12.44 -7.15
C ARG A 59 4.69 -12.41 -8.61
N GLY A 60 4.02 -11.35 -9.05
CA GLY A 60 3.61 -11.16 -10.44
C GLY A 60 4.82 -10.98 -11.37
N LEU A 61 5.78 -10.14 -10.99
CA LEU A 61 7.00 -9.90 -11.77
C LEU A 61 7.87 -11.16 -11.89
N ASN A 62 8.04 -11.90 -10.79
CA ASN A 62 8.81 -13.14 -10.79
C ASN A 62 8.22 -14.23 -11.71
N LYS A 63 6.90 -14.22 -11.97
CA LYS A 63 6.27 -15.13 -12.93
C LYS A 63 6.49 -14.76 -14.39
N VAL A 64 6.81 -13.50 -14.70
CA VAL A 64 7.06 -13.03 -16.08
C VAL A 64 8.51 -13.33 -16.50
N LEU A 65 9.42 -13.45 -15.54
CA LEU A 65 10.85 -13.69 -15.77
C LEU A 65 11.23 -15.20 -15.79
N GLN A 66 10.27 -16.10 -15.58
CA GLN A 66 10.44 -17.56 -15.66
C GLN A 66 9.83 -18.10 -16.94
#